data_AF-A0A6V7JTB8-F1
#
_entry.id   AF-A0A6V7JTB8-F1
#
_cell.length_a   1.000
_cell.length_b   1.000
_cell.length_c   1.000
_cell.angle_alpha   90.00
_cell.angle_beta   90.00
_cell.angle_gamma   90.00
#
_symmetry.space_group_name_H-M   'P 1'
#
loop_
_entity.id
_entity.type
_entity.pdbx_description
1 polymer ?
#
loop_
_entity_poly.entity_id
_entity_poly.type
_entity_poly.pdbx_seq_one_letter_code
_entity_poly.pdbx_strand_id
1 'polypeptide(L)'
;YVQNEKQYIGVTMGRVANRIRNGRYTLDGVEVNVSKNAGEFILHGGFKGWSFKVWESEIQNDALVLTLLSEDGDEGFPGAVIATSIFKLKEDGTLSVEWKAVTTKATPINLTNHAYFNLAGH
;
A
#
# COMPACT_ATOMS: atom_id res chain seq x y z
N TYR A 1 16.11 6.13 -8.22
CA TYR A 1 15.09 5.50 -7.35
C TYR A 1 14.95 6.25 -6.03
N VAL A 2 15.97 6.28 -5.16
CA VAL A 2 15.93 6.97 -3.84
C VAL A 2 15.69 8.48 -3.96
N GLN A 3 16.13 9.14 -5.04
CA GLN A 3 15.85 10.57 -5.28
C GLN A 3 14.47 10.86 -5.91
N ASN A 4 13.70 9.82 -6.27
CA ASN A 4 12.43 9.93 -6.98
C ASN A 4 11.25 9.41 -6.14
N GLU A 5 11.27 9.56 -4.82
CA GLU A 5 10.20 9.09 -3.92
C GLU A 5 8.79 9.49 -4.39
N LYS A 6 8.65 10.68 -4.99
CA LYS A 6 7.39 11.18 -5.54
C LYS A 6 6.84 10.40 -6.74
N GLN A 7 7.64 9.52 -7.36
CA GLN A 7 7.25 8.77 -8.57
C GLN A 7 6.70 7.37 -8.27
N TYR A 8 6.78 6.89 -7.02
CA TYR A 8 6.23 5.61 -6.59
C TYR A 8 6.63 4.43 -7.50
N ILE A 9 7.86 4.41 -8.03
CA ILE A 9 8.27 3.35 -8.96
C ILE A 9 8.34 2.02 -8.20
N GLY A 10 7.68 0.97 -8.69
CA GLY A 10 7.83 -0.41 -8.20
C GLY A 10 7.33 -0.72 -6.78
N VAL A 11 6.82 0.27 -6.05
CA VAL A 11 6.44 0.11 -4.63
C VAL A 11 5.18 -0.74 -4.46
N THR A 12 5.06 -1.38 -3.29
CA THR A 12 3.77 -1.87 -2.77
C THR A 12 3.03 -0.71 -2.11
N MET A 13 1.89 -0.33 -2.66
CA MET A 13 1.13 0.85 -2.27
C MET A 13 -0.02 0.52 -1.32
N GLY A 14 -0.22 1.37 -0.31
CA GLY A 14 -1.36 1.30 0.61
C GLY A 14 -1.29 2.40 1.69
N ARG A 15 -2.27 2.52 2.60
CA ARG A 15 -3.44 1.64 2.79
C ARG A 15 -4.48 1.72 1.66
N VAL A 16 -4.59 2.87 1.01
CA VAL A 16 -5.47 3.11 -0.13
C VAL A 16 -4.67 3.70 -1.29
N ALA A 17 -4.59 2.96 -2.39
CA ALA A 17 -4.01 3.42 -3.63
C ALA A 17 -4.85 4.55 -4.26
N ASN A 18 -4.17 5.45 -4.97
CA ASN A 18 -4.74 6.62 -5.62
C ASN A 18 -5.41 7.59 -4.62
N ARG A 19 -6.52 8.25 -5.01
CA ARG A 19 -7.03 9.42 -4.29
C ARG A 19 -8.29 9.12 -3.48
N ILE A 20 -8.35 9.65 -2.25
CA ILE A 20 -9.62 9.89 -1.54
C ILE A 20 -9.91 11.39 -1.60
N ARG A 21 -11.08 11.72 -2.13
CA ARG A 21 -11.53 13.11 -2.32
C ARG A 21 -11.64 13.83 -0.97
N ASN A 22 -11.14 15.06 -0.92
CA ASN A 22 -11.24 15.95 0.24
C ASN A 22 -10.63 15.37 1.54
N GLY A 23 -9.77 14.35 1.43
CA GLY A 23 -9.16 13.67 2.58
C GLY A 23 -10.17 13.11 3.57
N ARG A 24 -11.35 12.68 3.10
CA ARG A 24 -12.39 12.15 3.98
C ARG A 24 -13.33 11.19 3.28
N TYR A 25 -13.97 10.34 4.05
CA TYR A 25 -15.00 9.41 3.60
C TYR A 25 -15.96 9.07 4.75
N THR A 26 -17.08 8.45 4.43
CA THR A 26 -18.03 7.95 5.43
C THR A 26 -17.83 6.45 5.61
N LEU A 27 -17.74 6.00 6.85
CA LEU A 27 -17.67 4.61 7.24
C LEU A 27 -18.71 4.35 8.33
N ASP A 28 -19.66 3.46 8.06
CA ASP A 28 -20.77 3.14 8.97
C ASP A 28 -21.51 4.38 9.51
N GLY A 29 -21.69 5.38 8.65
CA GLY A 29 -22.37 6.65 8.98
C GLY A 29 -21.51 7.67 9.71
N VAL A 30 -20.26 7.34 10.05
CA VAL A 30 -19.30 8.26 10.70
C VAL A 30 -18.35 8.84 9.66
N GLU A 31 -18.13 10.16 9.70
CA GLU A 31 -17.12 10.80 8.87
C GLU A 31 -15.72 10.50 9.41
N VAL A 32 -14.86 9.95 8.57
CA VAL A 32 -13.45 9.72 8.85
C VAL A 32 -12.62 10.71 8.04
N ASN A 33 -11.75 11.44 8.73
CA ASN A 33 -10.79 12.35 8.12
C ASN A 33 -9.41 11.68 8.07
N VAL A 34 -8.79 11.69 6.90
CA VAL A 34 -7.44 11.17 6.64
C VAL A 34 -6.52 12.29 6.21
N SER A 35 -5.22 12.01 6.17
CA SER A 35 -4.23 13.00 5.75
C SER A 35 -4.47 13.53 4.34
N LYS A 36 -3.93 14.72 4.04
CA LYS A 36 -4.04 15.36 2.72
C LYS A 36 -2.66 15.69 2.19
N ASN A 37 -1.99 14.70 1.61
CA ASN A 37 -0.64 14.87 1.06
C ASN A 37 -0.62 15.42 -0.37
N ALA A 38 -1.77 15.60 -1.02
CA ALA A 38 -1.88 16.11 -2.38
C ALA A 38 -3.03 17.13 -2.51
N GLY A 39 -2.81 18.35 -2.02
CA GLY A 39 -3.82 19.41 -2.02
C GLY A 39 -5.01 19.02 -1.15
N GLU A 40 -6.21 18.97 -1.72
CA GLU A 40 -7.41 18.52 -1.01
C GLU A 40 -7.53 16.99 -0.92
N PHE A 41 -6.66 16.23 -1.58
CA PHE A 41 -6.74 14.78 -1.64
C PHE A 41 -5.74 14.13 -0.68
N ILE A 42 -6.09 12.96 -0.15
CA ILE A 42 -5.05 11.96 0.14
C ILE A 42 -4.68 11.29 -1.18
N LEU A 43 -3.41 11.00 -1.38
CA LEU A 43 -2.87 10.29 -2.52
C LEU A 43 -1.96 9.16 -2.00
N HIS A 44 -2.18 7.94 -2.50
CA HIS A 44 -1.34 6.78 -2.22
C HIS A 44 -1.10 6.51 -0.73
N GLY A 45 -2.15 6.69 0.07
CA GLY A 45 -2.13 6.37 1.50
C GLY A 45 -1.49 7.42 2.39
N GLY A 46 -1.07 8.59 1.87
CA GLY A 46 -0.71 9.74 2.70
C GLY A 46 0.78 10.11 2.71
N PHE A 47 1.20 10.94 3.66
CA PHE A 47 2.56 11.50 3.71
C PHE A 47 3.62 10.42 4.00
N LYS A 48 3.26 9.47 4.86
CA LYS A 48 4.08 8.33 5.29
C LYS A 48 3.34 7.02 5.03
N GLY A 49 2.63 6.97 3.89
CA GLY A 49 1.92 5.78 3.42
C GLY A 49 2.84 4.56 3.29
N TRP A 50 2.28 3.38 3.04
CA TRP A 50 3.00 2.11 3.13
C TRP A 50 4.18 1.98 2.15
N SER A 51 4.15 2.75 1.06
CA SER A 51 5.24 2.87 0.08
C SER A 51 6.54 3.43 0.65
N PHE A 52 6.48 4.13 1.79
CA PHE A 52 7.62 4.79 2.44
C PHE A 52 8.08 4.06 3.72
N LYS A 53 7.51 2.89 4.01
CA LYS A 53 7.84 2.10 5.20
C LYS A 53 8.75 0.94 4.83
N VAL A 54 9.59 0.52 5.77
CA VAL A 54 10.36 -0.73 5.66
C VAL A 54 9.45 -1.87 6.10
N TRP A 55 9.27 -2.86 5.22
CA TRP A 55 8.46 -4.05 5.51
C TRP A 55 9.39 -5.14 6.08
N GLU A 56 8.89 -5.91 7.03
CA GLU A 56 9.55 -7.15 7.44
C GLU A 56 9.52 -8.13 6.29
N SER A 57 10.60 -8.88 6.09
CA SER A 57 10.75 -9.76 4.93
C SER A 57 11.24 -11.14 5.31
N GLU A 58 10.66 -12.16 4.66
CA GLU A 58 11.11 -13.54 4.77
C GLU A 58 10.84 -14.31 3.46
N ILE A 59 11.51 -15.45 3.30
CA ILE A 59 11.26 -16.37 2.19
C ILE A 59 10.46 -17.57 2.73
N GLN A 60 9.32 -17.86 2.11
CA GLN A 60 8.49 -19.04 2.42
C GLN A 60 8.06 -19.74 1.13
N ASN A 61 8.31 -21.04 1.00
CA ASN A 61 7.85 -21.86 -0.13
C ASN A 61 8.16 -21.23 -1.51
N ASP A 62 9.40 -20.78 -1.68
CA ASP A 62 9.92 -20.07 -2.86
C ASP A 62 9.14 -18.79 -3.22
N ALA A 63 8.62 -18.09 -2.21
CA ALA A 63 8.00 -16.79 -2.35
C ALA A 63 8.62 -15.80 -1.36
N LEU A 64 8.76 -14.54 -1.77
CA LEU A 64 9.08 -13.43 -0.88
C LEU A 64 7.80 -12.97 -0.19
N VAL A 65 7.76 -13.07 1.12
CA VAL A 65 6.67 -12.58 1.97
C VAL A 65 7.13 -11.29 2.64
N LEU A 66 6.40 -10.21 2.38
CA LEU A 66 6.60 -8.92 3.02
C LEU A 66 5.45 -8.62 3.95
N THR A 67 5.73 -8.24 5.20
CA THR A 67 4.70 -7.89 6.20
C THR A 67 4.92 -6.49 6.74
N LEU A 68 3.83 -5.76 6.93
CA LEU A 68 3.82 -4.42 7.51
C LEU A 68 2.70 -4.29 8.53
N LEU A 69 3.04 -3.80 9.73
CA LEU A 69 2.08 -3.28 10.69
C LEU A 69 1.81 -1.80 10.40
N SER A 70 0.56 -1.47 10.10
CA SER A 70 0.04 -0.12 10.00
C SER A 70 -0.85 0.11 11.22
N GLU A 71 -0.37 0.91 12.17
CA GLU A 71 -1.05 1.15 13.45
C GLU A 71 -2.46 1.75 13.29
N ASP A 72 -3.27 1.66 14.35
CA ASP A 72 -4.56 2.36 14.40
C ASP A 72 -4.33 3.88 14.30
N GLY A 73 -5.03 4.53 13.37
CA GLY A 73 -4.88 5.96 13.08
C GLY A 73 -3.72 6.32 12.15
N ASP A 74 -2.99 5.35 11.58
CA ASP A 74 -1.94 5.59 10.58
C ASP A 74 -2.52 6.39 9.40
N GLU A 75 -2.00 7.59 9.16
CA GLU A 75 -2.50 8.57 8.18
C GLU A 75 -4.00 8.93 8.34
N GLY A 76 -4.55 8.69 9.53
CA GLY A 76 -5.96 8.93 9.89
C GLY A 76 -6.90 7.76 9.60
N PHE A 77 -6.39 6.63 9.11
CA PHE A 77 -7.22 5.45 8.86
C PHE A 77 -7.48 4.68 10.17
N PRO A 78 -8.74 4.29 10.46
CA PRO A 78 -9.09 3.55 11.66
C PRO A 78 -8.61 2.09 11.56
N GLY A 79 -8.37 1.46 12.71
CA GLY A 79 -7.96 0.08 12.80
C GLY A 79 -6.47 -0.10 12.54
N ALA A 80 -5.82 -0.88 13.40
CA ALA A 80 -4.53 -1.44 13.07
C ALA A 80 -4.72 -2.47 11.93
N VAL A 81 -3.76 -2.53 11.03
CA VAL A 81 -3.76 -3.43 9.87
C VAL A 81 -2.42 -4.13 9.81
N ILE A 82 -2.46 -5.46 9.74
CA ILE A 82 -1.33 -6.27 9.30
C ILE A 82 -1.54 -6.50 7.80
N ALA A 83 -0.68 -5.89 6.98
CA ALA A 83 -0.68 -6.06 5.54
C ALA A 83 0.43 -7.02 5.13
N THR A 84 0.13 -7.92 4.20
CA THR A 84 1.10 -8.87 3.65
C THR A 84 1.09 -8.79 2.13
N SER A 85 2.28 -8.73 1.52
CA SER A 85 2.49 -8.76 0.08
C SER A 85 3.41 -9.94 -0.26
N ILE A 86 2.93 -10.85 -1.09
CA ILE A 86 3.62 -12.11 -1.39
C ILE A 86 3.96 -12.10 -2.88
N PHE A 87 5.25 -12.09 -3.19
CA PHE A 87 5.77 -12.16 -4.55
C PHE A 87 6.29 -13.57 -4.84
N LYS A 88 5.84 -14.16 -5.94
CA LYS A 88 6.33 -15.47 -6.39
C LYS A 88 6.57 -15.46 -7.90
N LEU A 89 7.76 -15.89 -8.30
CA LEU A 89 8.07 -16.19 -9.70
C LEU A 89 7.81 -17.68 -9.93
N LYS A 90 6.90 -18.01 -10.85
CA LYS A 90 6.56 -19.38 -11.20
C LYS A 90 7.50 -19.90 -12.30
N GLU A 91 7.57 -21.22 -12.45
CA GLU A 91 8.40 -21.88 -13.44
C GLU A 91 8.08 -21.47 -14.90
N ASP A 92 6.83 -21.08 -15.17
CA ASP A 92 6.38 -20.59 -16.48
C ASP A 92 6.76 -19.12 -16.75
N GLY A 93 7.49 -18.47 -15.85
CA GLY A 93 7.90 -17.08 -15.94
C GLY A 93 6.86 -16.07 -15.42
N THR A 94 5.71 -16.53 -14.90
CA THR A 94 4.70 -15.65 -14.31
C THR A 94 5.19 -15.09 -12.98
N LEU A 95 5.26 -13.76 -12.87
CA LEU A 95 5.38 -13.07 -11.57
C LEU A 95 3.97 -12.85 -10.98
N SER A 96 3.62 -13.60 -9.93
CA SER A 96 2.39 -13.38 -9.17
C SER A 96 2.64 -12.53 -7.93
N VAL A 97 1.68 -11.63 -7.65
CA VAL A 97 1.64 -10.84 -6.42
C VAL A 97 0.31 -11.11 -5.74
N GLU A 98 0.35 -11.55 -4.49
CA GLU A 98 -0.84 -11.77 -3.65
C GLU A 98 -0.80 -10.79 -2.47
N TRP A 99 -1.94 -10.19 -2.14
CA TRP A 99 -2.08 -9.29 -1.01
C TRP A 99 -3.07 -9.84 0.02
N LYS A 100 -2.70 -9.72 1.30
CA LYS A 100 -3.58 -9.99 2.44
C LYS A 100 -3.59 -8.80 3.37
N ALA A 101 -4.72 -8.59 4.04
CA ALA A 101 -4.84 -7.60 5.09
C ALA A 101 -5.76 -8.13 6.19
N VAL A 102 -5.32 -8.03 7.44
CA VAL A 102 -6.12 -8.31 8.62
C VAL A 102 -6.22 -7.04 9.43
N THR A 103 -7.42 -6.68 9.86
CA THR A 103 -7.66 -5.41 10.55
C THR A 103 -8.45 -5.57 11.85
N THR A 104 -8.21 -4.67 12.80
CA THR A 104 -8.92 -4.65 14.09
C THR A 104 -10.21 -3.84 14.07
N LYS A 105 -10.44 -3.01 13.04
CA LYS A 105 -11.67 -2.20 12.85
C LYS A 105 -12.01 -2.16 11.36
N ALA A 106 -13.26 -1.86 11.01
CA ALA A 106 -13.60 -1.57 9.63
C ALA A 106 -12.71 -0.42 9.11
N THR A 107 -12.12 -0.60 7.93
CA THR A 107 -11.25 0.39 7.27
C THR A 107 -11.16 0.06 5.78
N PRO A 108 -11.02 1.05 4.90
CA PRO A 108 -10.73 0.78 3.50
C PRO A 108 -9.34 0.15 3.36
N ILE A 109 -9.25 -0.85 2.48
CA ILE A 109 -8.01 -1.48 2.03
C ILE A 109 -8.07 -1.53 0.51
N ASN A 110 -7.09 -0.93 -0.16
CA ASN A 110 -6.99 -0.93 -1.62
C ASN A 110 -5.51 -0.89 -2.01
N LEU A 111 -4.86 -2.06 -2.01
CA LEU A 111 -3.45 -2.18 -2.38
C LEU A 111 -3.27 -2.24 -3.90
N THR A 112 -2.08 -1.87 -4.34
CA THR A 112 -1.60 -2.21 -5.68
C THR A 112 -0.07 -2.26 -5.70
N ASN A 113 0.50 -2.83 -6.76
CA ASN A 113 1.92 -2.69 -7.07
C ASN A 113 2.09 -1.67 -8.20
N HIS A 114 3.04 -0.76 -8.03
CA HIS A 114 3.22 0.37 -8.95
C HIS A 114 4.42 0.16 -9.89
N ALA A 115 4.57 -1.05 -10.42
CA ALA A 115 5.60 -1.38 -11.40
C ALA A 115 5.42 -0.60 -12.71
N TYR A 116 6.55 -0.10 -13.22
CA TYR A 116 6.66 0.47 -14.56
C TYR A 116 7.45 -0.50 -15.42
N PHE A 117 6.91 -0.86 -16.57
CA PHE A 117 7.57 -1.75 -17.52
C PHE A 117 8.13 -0.95 -18.69
N ASN A 118 9.41 -1.16 -18.98
CA ASN A 118 10.04 -0.79 -20.24
C ASN A 118 10.70 -2.05 -20.80
N LEU A 119 10.03 -2.70 -21.76
CA LEU A 119 10.50 -3.97 -22.33
C LEU A 119 11.66 -3.79 -23.31
N ALA A 120 11.85 -2.59 -23.85
CA ALA A 120 12.95 -2.29 -24.77
C ALA A 120 14.27 -1.95 -24.04
N GLY A 121 14.19 -1.56 -22.76
CA GLY A 121 15.36 -1.35 -21.91
C GLY A 121 16.15 -0.06 -22.19
N HIS A 122 15.63 0.84 -23.02
CA HIS A 122 16.21 2.14 -23.38
C HIS A 122 15.19 3.28 -23.22
#